data_AF-A0A916B5F9-F1
#
_entry.id   AF-A0A916B5F9-F1
#
_cell.length_a   1.000
_cell.length_b   1.000
_cell.length_c   1.000
_cell.angle_alpha   90.00
_cell.angle_beta   90.00
_cell.angle_gamma   90.00
#
_symmetry.space_group_name_H-M   'P 1'
#
loop_
_entity.id
_entity.type
_entity.pdbx_description
1 polymer ?
#
loop_
_entity_poly.entity_id
_entity_poly.type
_entity_poly.pdbx_seq_one_letter_code
_entity_poly.pdbx_strand_id
1 'polypeptide(L)' 'MKPFVIGRKNWMFSNTGNGARASAMLYSIIETVKANGLIPFDYLRNALQAIAENPKDVDALLPWNIDLPKSATD' A
#
# COMPACT_ATOMS: atom_id res chain seq x y z
N MET A 1 -25.53 -0.10 -8.88
CA MET A 1 -24.74 -0.23 -10.12
C MET A 1 -23.37 -0.81 -9.80
N LYS A 2 -22.86 -1.69 -10.65
CA LYS A 2 -21.74 -2.61 -10.41
C LYS A 2 -20.42 -1.88 -10.08
N PRO A 3 -19.73 -2.19 -8.96
CA PRO A 3 -18.41 -1.61 -8.61
C PRO A 3 -17.28 -2.01 -9.59
N PHE A 4 -17.60 -2.76 -10.64
CA PHE A 4 -16.67 -3.25 -11.66
C PHE A 4 -16.22 -2.19 -12.68
N VAL A 5 -16.92 -1.06 -12.80
CA VAL A 5 -16.60 -0.04 -13.80
C VAL A 5 -15.52 0.94 -13.32
N ILE A 6 -15.39 1.13 -12.00
CA ILE A 6 -14.40 2.05 -11.42
C ILE A 6 -12.98 1.45 -11.50
N GLY A 7 -12.83 0.12 -11.47
CA GLY A 7 -11.53 -0.55 -11.61
C GLY A 7 -10.87 -0.38 -12.97
N ARG A 8 -11.65 -0.34 -14.07
CA ARG A 8 -11.11 -0.22 -15.44
C ARG A 8 -10.31 1.07 -15.66
N LYS A 9 -10.65 2.15 -14.96
CA LYS A 9 -9.96 3.44 -15.12
C LYS A 9 -8.63 3.50 -14.35
N ASN A 10 -8.49 2.73 -13.27
CA ASN A 10 -7.23 2.57 -12.53
C ASN A 10 -6.30 1.49 -13.14
N TRP A 11 -6.81 0.63 -14.02
CA TRP A 11 -6.01 -0.39 -14.73
C TRP A 11 -5.21 0.16 -15.91
N MET A 12 -5.26 1.48 -16.18
CA MET A 12 -4.39 2.08 -17.21
C MET A 12 -2.90 1.85 -16.95
N PHE A 13 -2.51 1.64 -15.69
CA PHE A 13 -1.14 1.26 -15.36
C PHE A 13 -0.83 -0.21 -15.63
N SER A 14 -1.83 -1.09 -15.76
CA SER A 14 -1.66 -2.54 -15.99
C SER A 14 -1.52 -2.95 -17.46
N ASN A 15 -1.42 -2.01 -18.41
CA ASN A 15 -1.27 -2.31 -19.84
C ASN A 15 0.14 -2.82 -20.22
N THR A 16 1.04 -2.93 -19.25
CA THR A 16 2.38 -3.51 -19.41
C THR A 16 2.64 -4.52 -18.28
N GLY A 17 3.43 -5.56 -18.53
CA GLY A 17 3.77 -6.56 -17.51
C GLY A 17 4.42 -5.97 -16.26
N ASN A 18 5.14 -4.85 -16.39
CA ASN A 18 5.69 -4.10 -15.26
C ASN A 18 4.59 -3.48 -14.38
N GLY A 19 3.57 -2.92 -15.01
CA GLY A 19 2.44 -2.33 -14.33
C GLY A 19 1.54 -3.32 -13.60
N ALA A 20 1.32 -4.49 -14.19
CA ALA A 20 0.63 -5.59 -13.53
C ALA A 20 1.40 -6.07 -12.29
N ARG A 21 2.73 -6.22 -12.40
CA ARG A 21 3.60 -6.56 -11.26
C ARG A 21 3.58 -5.50 -10.16
N ALA A 22 3.69 -4.23 -10.52
CA ALA A 22 3.61 -3.12 -9.56
C ALA A 22 2.27 -3.10 -8.82
N SER A 23 1.17 -3.32 -9.54
CA SER A 23 -0.16 -3.38 -8.95
C SER A 23 -0.30 -4.56 -7.99
N ALA A 24 0.17 -5.75 -8.39
CA ALA A 24 0.17 -6.93 -7.53
C ALA A 24 0.97 -6.71 -6.24
N MET A 25 2.19 -6.14 -6.35
CA MET A 25 3.01 -5.80 -5.19
C MET A 25 2.32 -4.80 -4.26
N LEU A 26 1.70 -3.76 -4.80
CA LEU A 26 0.96 -2.78 -4.00
C LEU A 26 -0.20 -3.44 -3.23
N TYR A 27 -0.97 -4.33 -3.88
CA TYR A 27 -2.03 -5.07 -3.19
C TYR A 27 -1.47 -5.97 -2.09
N SER A 28 -0.38 -6.70 -2.33
CA SER A 28 0.28 -7.52 -1.31
C SER A 28 0.71 -6.70 -0.09
N ILE A 29 1.25 -5.48 -0.30
CA ILE A 29 1.61 -4.57 0.79
C ILE A 29 0.36 -4.15 1.57
N ILE A 30 -0.70 -3.74 0.88
CA ILE A 30 -1.96 -3.32 1.53
C ILE A 30 -2.52 -4.45 2.41
N GLU A 31 -2.55 -5.69 1.92
CA GLU A 31 -3.03 -6.84 2.70
C GLU A 31 -2.11 -7.14 3.89
N THR A 32 -0.80 -7.00 3.74
CA THR A 32 0.16 -7.14 4.84
C THR A 32 -0.07 -6.08 5.93
N VAL A 33 -0.31 -4.83 5.53
CA VAL A 33 -0.57 -3.72 6.46
C VAL A 33 -1.88 -3.94 7.23
N LYS A 34 -2.93 -4.39 6.55
CA LYS A 34 -4.19 -4.78 7.19
C LYS A 34 -4.00 -5.94 8.18
N ALA A 35 -3.20 -6.94 7.82
CA ALA A 35 -2.90 -8.07 8.70
C ALA A 35 -2.16 -7.64 9.99
N ASN A 36 -1.44 -6.51 9.94
CA ASN A 36 -0.81 -5.88 11.11
C ASN A 36 -1.76 -4.90 11.86
N GLY A 37 -3.02 -4.81 11.46
CA GLY A 37 -4.03 -3.95 12.09
C GLY A 37 -3.85 -2.45 11.82
N LEU A 38 -3.05 -2.09 10.81
CA LEU A 38 -2.77 -0.71 10.46
C LEU A 38 -3.70 -0.21 9.35
N ILE A 39 -3.94 1.11 9.33
CA ILE A 39 -4.69 1.77 8.26
C ILE A 39 -3.78 1.87 7.01
N PRO A 40 -4.15 1.26 5.87
CA PRO A 40 -3.28 1.21 4.69
C PRO A 40 -2.89 2.58 4.13
N PHE A 41 -3.83 3.54 4.18
CA PHE A 41 -3.57 4.89 3.69
C PHE A 41 -2.50 5.60 4.52
N ASP A 42 -2.59 5.54 5.84
CA ASP A 42 -1.64 6.19 6.74
C ASP A 42 -0.26 5.55 6.63
N TYR A 43 -0.19 4.22 6.55
CA TYR A 43 1.05 3.51 6.31
C TYR A 43 1.71 3.94 4.99
N LEU A 44 0.97 3.91 3.88
CA LEU A 44 1.52 4.26 2.56
C LEU A 44 2.00 5.71 2.51
N ARG A 45 1.26 6.64 3.14
CA ARG A 45 1.67 8.04 3.22
C ARG A 45 3.01 8.19 3.95
N ASN A 46 3.14 7.60 5.13
CA ASN A 46 4.36 7.69 5.93
C ASN A 46 5.53 6.97 5.26
N ALA A 47 5.31 5.77 4.72
CA ALA A 47 6.33 5.02 4.01
C ALA A 47 6.85 5.76 2.77
N LEU A 48 5.95 6.32 1.94
CA LEU A 48 6.35 7.09 0.77
C LEU A 48 7.09 8.38 1.14
N GLN A 49 6.67 9.06 2.21
CA GLN A 49 7.38 10.24 2.71
C GLN A 49 8.78 9.89 3.22
N ALA A 50 8.90 8.84 4.02
CA ALA A 50 10.18 8.40 4.54
C ALA A 50 11.13 7.90 3.45
N ILE A 51 10.61 7.22 2.41
CA ILE A 51 11.41 6.85 1.22
C ILE A 51 11.92 8.09 0.48
N ALA A 52 11.09 9.13 0.37
CA ALA A 52 11.48 10.38 -0.28
C ALA A 52 12.58 11.12 0.51
N GLU A 53 12.55 11.04 1.84
CA GLU A 53 13.55 11.65 2.73
C GLU A 53 14.84 10.82 2.83
N ASN A 54 14.73 9.50 2.99
CA ASN A 54 15.86 8.59 3.09
C ASN A 54 15.55 7.20 2.50
N PRO A 55 15.90 6.93 1.23
CA PRO A 55 15.53 5.70 0.53
C PRO A 55 16.30 4.44 1.00
N LYS A 56 17.26 4.58 1.92
CA LYS A 56 18.13 3.46 2.35
C LYS A 56 17.56 2.64 3.49
N ASP A 57 16.61 3.17 4.24
CA ASP A 57 16.12 2.55 5.48
C ASP A 57 14.72 1.95 5.29
N VAL A 58 14.62 0.98 4.38
CA VAL A 58 13.35 0.34 4.02
C VAL A 58 12.87 -0.62 5.12
N ASP A 59 13.81 -1.22 5.86
CA ASP A 59 13.49 -2.15 6.93
C ASP A 59 12.76 -1.47 8.09
N ALA A 60 13.13 -0.22 8.39
CA ALA A 60 12.44 0.59 9.40
C ALA A 60 10.99 0.92 9.02
N LEU A 61 10.65 0.84 7.72
CA LEU A 61 9.33 1.15 7.18
C LEU A 61 8.42 -0.07 7.10
N LEU A 62 8.85 -1.23 7.58
CA LEU A 62 8.03 -2.43 7.53
C LEU A 62 6.81 -2.31 8.46
N PRO A 63 5.65 -2.92 8.11
CA PRO A 63 4.39 -2.71 8.83
C PRO A 63 4.41 -3.05 10.32
N TRP A 64 5.35 -3.88 10.77
CA TRP A 64 5.51 -4.26 12.18
C TRP A 64 6.44 -3.33 12.96
N ASN A 65 7.14 -2.42 12.29
CA ASN A 65 8.10 -1.51 12.90
C ASN A 65 7.59 -0.07 13.01
N ILE A 66 6.43 0.24 12.41
CA ILE A 66 5.81 1.56 12.46
C ILE A 66 4.70 1.59 13.50
N ASP A 67 4.79 2.54 14.43
CA ASP A 67 3.77 2.78 15.45
C ASP A 67 2.73 3.79 14.92
N LEU A 68 1.79 3.29 14.09
CA LEU A 68 0.67 4.05 13.54
C LEU A 68 -0.64 3.71 14.25
N PRO A 69 -1.64 4.62 14.24
CA PRO A 69 -2.95 4.32 14.78
C PRO A 69 -3.51 3.07 14.12
N LYS A 70 -3.72 2.04 14.94
CA LYS A 70 -4.34 0.80 14.51
C LYS A 70 -5.79 1.08 14.15
N SER A 71 -6.27 0.48 13.07
CA SER A 71 -7.68 0.59 12.73
C SER A 71 -8.50 0.07 13.91
N ALA A 72 -9.36 0.92 14.47
CA ALA A 72 -10.27 0.55 15.54
C ALA A 72 -11.02 -0.72 15.11
N THR A 73 -10.74 -1.82 15.80
CA THR A 73 -11.43 -3.09 15.61
C THR A 73 -12.56 -3.09 16.62
N ASP A 74 -13.79 -2.94 16.15
CA ASP A 74 -14.98 -3.47 16.85
C ASP A 74 -15.05 -4.99 16.60
#